data_AF-A0A7Y4TJ97-F1
#
_entry.id   AF-A0A7Y4TJ97-F1
#
_cell.length_a   1.000
_cell.length_b   1.000
_cell.length_c   1.000
_cell.angle_alpha   90.00
_cell.angle_beta   90.00
_cell.angle_gamma   90.00
#
_symmetry.space_group_name_H-M   'P 1'
#
loop_
_entity.id
_entity.type
_entity.pdbx_description
1 polymer ?
#
loop_
_entity_poly.entity_id
_entity_poly.type
_entity_poly.pdbx_seq_one_letter_code
_entity_poly.pdbx_strand_id
1 'polypeptide(L)'
;MNKEVVFVLEPDAGRVTVEISQAPTKALNDLATDLGQRTDLNCAKPADGKRYLPVLQTSPRGEKLESDSFSIWLYRLYHNSVVDGPGRRSVIQTAGCSIRCKHCFVPQTHERANGRLVSIAAIVDEIVSHRTEHDGVTILGGEPFDQPESVAQLVSRLSNRDLHITVYSGYTIDQLIQKRVPSIDYILTHIDLLIDGPFIVSLRGNSGEYRGSQNQRYIQPPDTFLNRQQ
;
A
#
# COMPACT_ATOMS: atom_id res chain seq x y z
N MET A 1 -14.20 -23.93 -24.76
CA MET A 1 -13.58 -22.59 -24.77
C MET A 1 -14.08 -21.85 -23.55
N ASN A 2 -13.19 -21.36 -22.69
CA ASN A 2 -13.60 -20.58 -21.52
C ASN A 2 -14.09 -19.22 -22.02
N LYS A 3 -15.23 -18.77 -21.47
CA LYS A 3 -15.71 -17.40 -21.67
C LYS A 3 -14.85 -16.50 -20.80
N GLU A 4 -14.08 -15.63 -21.44
CA GLU A 4 -13.20 -14.69 -20.76
C GLU A 4 -13.78 -13.29 -20.86
N VAL A 5 -13.88 -12.62 -19.71
CA VAL A 5 -14.32 -11.23 -19.57
C VAL A 5 -13.11 -10.42 -19.16
N VAL A 6 -12.65 -9.55 -20.05
CA VAL A 6 -11.52 -8.65 -19.84
C VAL A 6 -12.07 -7.25 -19.60
N PHE A 7 -11.74 -6.68 -18.44
CA PHE A 7 -12.06 -5.29 -18.13
C PHE A 7 -10.83 -4.44 -18.39
N VAL A 8 -10.93 -3.55 -19.38
CA VAL A 8 -9.91 -2.54 -19.69
C VAL A 8 -10.35 -1.24 -19.02
N LEU A 9 -9.60 -0.83 -18.00
CA LEU A 9 -9.81 0.44 -17.31
C LEU A 9 -8.91 1.50 -17.96
N GLU A 10 -9.53 2.55 -18.49
CA GLU A 10 -8.84 3.74 -18.98
C GLU A 10 -8.86 4.80 -17.88
N PRO A 11 -7.82 4.88 -17.03
CA PRO A 11 -7.81 5.73 -15.83
C PRO A 11 -7.96 7.21 -16.18
N ASP A 12 -7.42 7.64 -17.32
CA ASP A 12 -7.44 9.04 -17.75
C ASP A 12 -8.83 9.50 -18.21
N ALA A 13 -9.65 8.59 -18.73
CA ALA A 13 -11.01 8.88 -19.20
C ALA A 13 -12.10 8.44 -18.21
N GLY A 14 -11.74 7.62 -17.22
CA GLY A 14 -12.70 6.91 -16.37
C GLY A 14 -13.65 6.01 -17.18
N ARG A 15 -13.17 5.50 -18.32
CA ARG A 15 -13.92 4.58 -19.19
C ARG A 15 -13.56 3.15 -18.81
N VAL A 16 -14.58 2.31 -18.64
CA VAL A 16 -14.42 0.85 -18.52
C VAL A 16 -14.85 0.25 -19.84
N THR A 17 -13.91 -0.35 -20.55
CA THR A 17 -14.20 -1.14 -21.76
C THR A 17 -14.23 -2.61 -21.36
N VAL A 18 -15.33 -3.30 -21.63
CA VAL A 18 -15.44 -4.73 -21.36
C VAL A 18 -15.30 -5.47 -22.67
N GLU A 19 -14.22 -6.24 -22.81
CA GLU A 19 -14.05 -7.18 -23.91
C GLU A 19 -14.47 -8.56 -23.42
N ILE A 20 -15.46 -9.16 -24.09
CA ILE A 20 -15.89 -10.52 -23.76
C ILE A 20 -15.75 -11.40 -24.98
N SER A 21 -14.88 -12.40 -24.88
CA SER A 21 -14.76 -13.40 -25.92
C SER A 21 -16.01 -14.30 -25.90
N GLN A 22 -16.78 -14.25 -27.00
CA GLN A 22 -17.94 -15.13 -27.26
C GLN A 22 -19.17 -14.94 -26.34
N ALA A 23 -19.35 -13.78 -25.71
CA ALA A 23 -20.60 -13.51 -24.97
C ALA A 23 -21.71 -12.94 -25.87
N PRO A 24 -22.97 -13.33 -25.65
CA PRO A 24 -24.12 -12.70 -26.30
C PRO A 24 -24.23 -11.23 -25.90
N THR A 25 -24.62 -10.35 -26.83
CA THR A 25 -24.88 -8.91 -26.60
C THR A 25 -25.81 -8.65 -25.41
N LYS A 26 -26.75 -9.57 -25.14
CA LYS A 26 -27.63 -9.48 -23.98
C LYS A 26 -26.86 -9.51 -22.64
N ALA A 27 -25.86 -10.38 -22.50
CA ALA A 27 -25.06 -10.46 -21.28
C ALA A 27 -24.21 -9.19 -21.06
N LEU A 28 -23.77 -8.54 -22.15
CA LEU A 28 -23.08 -7.25 -22.09
C LEU A 28 -24.02 -6.13 -21.60
N ASN A 29 -25.25 -6.10 -22.10
CA ASN A 29 -26.24 -5.10 -21.69
C ASN A 29 -26.74 -5.31 -20.25
N ASP A 30 -26.94 -6.56 -19.85
CA ASP A 30 -27.32 -6.92 -18.49
C ASP A 30 -26.18 -6.51 -17.52
N LEU A 31 -24.92 -6.80 -17.85
CA LEU A 31 -23.76 -6.38 -17.07
C LEU A 31 -23.65 -4.85 -16.98
N ALA A 32 -23.84 -4.12 -18.08
CA ALA A 32 -23.82 -2.66 -18.08
C ALA A 32 -24.94 -2.07 -17.21
N THR A 33 -26.10 -2.73 -17.16
CA THR A 33 -27.23 -2.34 -16.31
C THR A 33 -26.93 -2.63 -14.83
N ASP A 34 -26.37 -3.80 -14.52
CA ASP A 34 -26.00 -4.22 -13.17
C ASP A 34 -24.89 -3.34 -12.57
N LEU A 35 -23.96 -2.86 -13.39
CA LEU A 35 -22.88 -1.94 -12.97
C LEU A 35 -23.41 -0.54 -12.65
N GLY A 36 -24.65 -0.22 -13.03
CA GLY A 36 -25.33 1.03 -12.68
C GLY A 36 -24.72 2.29 -13.28
N GLN A 37 -25.09 3.45 -12.75
CA GLN A 37 -24.49 4.72 -13.16
C GLN A 37 -23.07 4.84 -12.59
N ARG A 38 -22.13 5.24 -13.45
CA ARG A 38 -20.80 5.68 -13.03
C ARG A 38 -20.95 6.69 -11.90
N THR A 39 -20.53 6.29 -10.72
CA THR A 39 -20.37 7.18 -9.58
C THR A 39 -18.88 7.37 -9.41
N ASP A 40 -18.40 8.60 -9.41
CA ASP A 40 -17.02 8.89 -9.04
C ASP A 40 -16.89 8.56 -7.54
N LEU A 41 -16.52 7.32 -7.25
CA LEU A 41 -16.01 6.94 -5.94
C LEU A 41 -14.68 7.69 -5.83
N ASN A 42 -14.48 8.50 -4.80
CA ASN A 42 -13.27 9.26 -4.49
C ASN A 42 -12.02 8.37 -4.26
N CYS A 43 -11.84 7.32 -5.04
CA CYS A 43 -10.66 6.48 -5.13
C CYS A 43 -9.61 7.26 -5.89
N ALA A 44 -8.67 7.85 -5.14
CA ALA A 44 -7.38 8.36 -5.61
C ALA A 44 -7.40 8.95 -7.05
N LYS A 45 -7.73 10.23 -7.16
CA LYS A 45 -7.44 10.99 -8.39
C LYS A 45 -5.93 10.85 -8.68
N PRO A 46 -5.49 10.52 -9.90
CA PRO A 46 -4.08 10.61 -10.28
C PRO A 46 -3.62 12.06 -10.32
N ALA A 47 -2.34 12.31 -10.06
CA ALA A 47 -1.82 13.67 -9.86
C ALA A 47 -1.93 14.51 -11.12
N ASP A 48 -2.56 15.68 -10.97
CA ASP A 48 -2.45 16.78 -11.92
C ASP A 48 -0.98 17.28 -11.91
N GLY A 49 -0.14 16.68 -12.74
CA GLY A 49 1.12 17.28 -13.21
C GLY A 49 2.40 16.98 -12.43
N LYS A 50 2.38 16.20 -11.34
CA LYS A 50 3.61 15.69 -10.71
C LYS A 50 3.74 14.18 -10.93
N ARG A 51 4.50 13.81 -11.97
CA ARG A 51 5.00 12.43 -12.12
C ARG A 51 6.08 12.19 -11.07
N TYR A 52 5.82 11.29 -10.13
CA TYR A 52 6.89 10.60 -9.43
C TYR A 52 7.58 9.71 -10.48
N LEU A 53 8.81 10.06 -10.84
CA LEU A 53 9.55 9.37 -11.90
C LEU A 53 9.78 7.90 -11.49
N PRO A 54 9.56 6.93 -12.38
CA PRO A 54 10.06 5.57 -12.15
C PRO A 54 11.58 5.61 -12.23
N VAL A 55 12.27 5.40 -11.10
CA VAL A 55 13.71 5.15 -11.11
C VAL A 55 13.91 3.72 -11.57
N LEU A 56 14.17 3.56 -12.87
CA LEU A 56 14.67 2.32 -13.46
C LEU A 56 16.12 2.54 -13.89
N GLN A 57 17.09 1.93 -13.20
CA GLN A 57 18.32 1.33 -13.76
C GLN A 57 18.83 0.20 -12.85
N THR A 58 19.59 -0.74 -13.43
CA THR A 58 19.70 -2.18 -13.09
C THR A 58 21.00 -2.62 -12.39
N SER A 59 20.96 -3.67 -11.53
CA SER A 59 21.82 -4.91 -11.48
C SER A 59 22.01 -5.47 -10.06
N PRO A 60 22.62 -6.66 -9.83
CA PRO A 60 22.26 -8.01 -10.26
C PRO A 60 21.79 -8.90 -9.08
N ARG A 61 21.38 -10.12 -9.45
CA ARG A 61 20.73 -11.16 -8.64
C ARG A 61 21.56 -11.67 -7.45
N GLY A 62 20.84 -12.07 -6.40
CA GLY A 62 21.03 -13.37 -5.77
C GLY A 62 21.69 -13.37 -4.40
N GLU A 63 20.93 -13.03 -3.36
CA GLU A 63 21.20 -13.52 -2.01
C GLU A 63 19.99 -14.32 -1.54
N LYS A 64 20.23 -15.58 -1.14
CA LYS A 64 19.23 -16.37 -0.41
C LYS A 64 18.94 -15.62 0.90
N LEU A 65 17.68 -15.25 1.13
CA LEU A 65 17.26 -14.69 2.41
C LEU A 65 17.55 -15.71 3.52
N GLU A 66 18.25 -15.29 4.56
CA GLU A 66 18.50 -16.09 5.76
C GLU A 66 17.19 -16.52 6.44
N SER A 67 17.16 -17.72 7.02
CA SER A 67 16.01 -18.30 7.73
C SER A 67 15.51 -17.42 8.87
N ASP A 68 14.19 -17.19 8.95
CA ASP A 68 13.59 -16.13 9.77
C ASP A 68 13.45 -16.42 11.27
N SER A 69 13.85 -15.43 12.09
CA SER A 69 13.40 -15.25 13.47
C SER A 69 12.22 -14.26 13.62
N PHE A 70 11.85 -13.56 12.54
CA PHE A 70 10.81 -12.53 12.55
C PHE A 70 9.54 -12.96 11.81
N SER A 71 8.39 -12.55 12.35
CA SER A 71 7.08 -12.78 11.74
C SER A 71 6.17 -11.59 12.00
N ILE A 72 5.18 -11.40 11.13
CA ILE A 72 4.18 -10.34 11.23
C ILE A 72 2.77 -10.94 11.15
N TRP A 73 1.85 -10.41 11.93
CA TRP A 73 0.42 -10.67 11.74
C TRP A 73 -0.04 -9.92 10.49
N LEU A 74 -0.29 -10.69 9.44
CA LEU A 74 -0.66 -10.24 8.11
C LEU A 74 -2.14 -10.56 7.86
N TYR A 75 -2.93 -9.56 7.47
CA TYR A 75 -4.30 -9.79 7.00
C TYR A 75 -4.28 -10.31 5.56
N ARG A 76 -3.63 -9.58 4.66
CA ARG A 76 -3.42 -10.02 3.26
C ARG A 76 -2.21 -9.33 2.62
N LEU A 77 -1.75 -9.93 1.53
CA LEU A 77 -0.78 -9.37 0.60
C LEU A 77 -1.46 -9.37 -0.78
N TYR A 78 -1.38 -8.25 -1.51
CA TYR A 78 -1.92 -8.14 -2.86
C TYR A 78 -1.06 -7.22 -3.72
N HIS A 79 -1.17 -7.36 -5.05
CA HIS A 79 -0.32 -6.68 -6.02
C HIS A 79 -1.14 -5.76 -6.92
N ASN A 80 -0.45 -4.96 -7.74
CA ASN A 80 -1.02 -4.10 -8.78
C ASN A 80 -1.97 -3.00 -8.26
N SER A 81 -1.85 -2.56 -7.00
CA SER A 81 -2.66 -1.44 -6.50
C SER A 81 -2.17 -0.12 -7.05
N VAL A 82 -3.08 0.74 -7.50
CA VAL A 82 -2.79 2.12 -7.95
C VAL A 82 -3.38 3.19 -7.03
N VAL A 83 -4.02 2.77 -5.94
CA VAL A 83 -4.74 3.65 -5.01
C VAL A 83 -4.13 3.67 -3.60
N ASP A 84 -3.18 2.76 -3.32
CA ASP A 84 -2.53 2.62 -2.01
C ASP A 84 -1.16 3.33 -1.96
N GLY A 85 -0.87 4.26 -2.86
CA GLY A 85 0.36 5.05 -2.88
C GLY A 85 0.86 5.32 -4.31
N PRO A 86 2.02 6.00 -4.44
CA PRO A 86 2.55 6.39 -5.75
C PRO A 86 2.96 5.20 -6.63
N GLY A 87 2.50 5.23 -7.88
CA GLY A 87 2.76 4.16 -8.85
C GLY A 87 1.98 2.88 -8.55
N ARG A 88 2.42 1.77 -9.12
CA ARG A 88 1.83 0.45 -8.93
C ARG A 88 2.44 -0.23 -7.72
N ARG A 89 1.64 -0.64 -6.73
CA ARG A 89 2.09 -1.11 -5.42
C ARG A 89 1.87 -2.61 -5.23
N SER A 90 2.85 -3.26 -4.62
CA SER A 90 2.58 -4.44 -3.78
C SER A 90 2.20 -3.97 -2.38
N VAL A 91 1.09 -4.46 -1.83
CA VAL A 91 0.53 -3.95 -0.57
C VAL A 91 0.56 -5.03 0.51
N ILE A 92 1.32 -4.75 1.56
CA ILE A 92 1.38 -5.53 2.79
C ILE A 92 0.34 -4.95 3.75
N GLN A 93 -0.78 -5.65 3.93
CA GLN A 93 -1.85 -5.22 4.85
C GLN A 93 -1.75 -5.97 6.19
N THR A 94 -1.32 -5.25 7.23
CA THR A 94 -1.14 -5.80 8.59
C THR A 94 -2.48 -6.08 9.29
N ALA A 95 -2.48 -7.06 10.18
CA ALA A 95 -3.58 -7.38 11.09
C ALA A 95 -3.24 -6.95 12.53
N GLY A 96 -4.24 -6.44 13.25
CA GLY A 96 -4.10 -5.77 14.55
C GLY A 96 -4.09 -4.26 14.41
N CYS A 97 -4.99 -3.58 15.11
CA CYS A 97 -5.01 -2.11 15.24
C CYS A 97 -5.46 -1.71 16.64
N SER A 98 -4.60 -1.00 17.36
CA SER A 98 -4.89 -0.40 18.67
C SER A 98 -5.73 0.88 18.57
N ILE A 99 -5.72 1.55 17.40
CA ILE A 99 -6.39 2.85 17.19
C ILE A 99 -7.90 2.69 16.96
N ARG A 100 -8.30 1.71 16.13
CA ARG A 100 -9.70 1.35 15.85
C ARG A 100 -10.58 2.55 15.49
N CYS A 101 -10.13 3.35 14.51
CA CYS A 101 -10.82 4.57 14.08
C CYS A 101 -12.33 4.34 13.88
N LYS A 102 -13.16 5.29 14.33
CA LYS A 102 -14.61 5.23 14.11
C LYS A 102 -14.89 5.28 12.60
N HIS A 103 -15.70 4.34 12.11
CA HIS A 103 -15.94 4.15 10.66
C HIS A 103 -14.67 3.88 9.86
N CYS A 104 -13.70 3.17 10.44
CA CYS A 104 -12.53 2.66 9.73
C CYS A 104 -12.92 2.02 8.39
N PHE A 105 -12.09 2.19 7.36
CA PHE A 105 -12.31 1.61 6.03
C PHE A 105 -12.01 0.11 6.00
N VAL A 106 -11.17 -0.36 6.93
CA VAL A 106 -10.74 -1.76 7.02
C VAL A 106 -10.95 -2.33 8.43
N PRO A 107 -12.15 -2.24 9.03
CA PRO A 107 -12.39 -2.64 10.42
C PRO A 107 -12.09 -4.13 10.67
N GLN A 108 -12.13 -4.95 9.62
CA GLN A 108 -11.75 -6.36 9.67
C GLN A 108 -10.28 -6.60 10.06
N THR A 109 -9.39 -5.61 9.90
CA THR A 109 -7.99 -5.74 10.31
C THR A 109 -7.75 -5.41 11.79
N HIS A 110 -8.76 -4.97 12.54
CA HIS A 110 -8.57 -4.54 13.94
C HIS A 110 -8.09 -5.67 14.86
N GLU A 111 -8.58 -6.89 14.66
CA GLU A 111 -8.17 -8.07 15.43
C GLU A 111 -7.06 -8.83 14.72
N ARG A 112 -5.96 -9.16 15.44
CA ARG A 112 -4.88 -9.98 14.89
C ARG A 112 -5.36 -11.36 14.45
N ALA A 113 -6.36 -11.91 15.14
CA ALA A 113 -6.96 -13.21 14.86
C ALA A 113 -7.64 -13.30 13.48
N ASN A 114 -7.95 -12.16 12.85
CA ASN A 114 -8.48 -12.12 11.49
C ASN A 114 -7.39 -12.23 10.42
N GLY A 115 -6.12 -12.19 10.82
CA GLY A 115 -4.96 -12.43 9.95
C GLY A 115 -4.29 -13.76 10.26
N ARG A 116 -3.08 -13.91 9.73
CA ARG A 116 -2.19 -15.04 9.98
C ARG A 116 -0.80 -14.54 10.33
N LEU A 117 -0.09 -15.29 11.16
CA LEU A 117 1.32 -15.04 11.42
C LEU A 117 2.14 -15.54 10.23
N VAL A 118 2.91 -14.66 9.59
CA VAL A 118 3.69 -14.95 8.38
C VAL A 118 5.13 -14.50 8.59
N SER A 119 6.08 -15.31 8.12
CA SER A 119 7.50 -14.97 8.21
C SER A 119 7.85 -13.79 7.28
N ILE A 120 8.82 -12.97 7.68
CA ILE A 120 9.22 -11.80 6.89
C ILE A 120 9.87 -12.21 5.57
N ALA A 121 10.70 -13.25 5.52
CA ALA A 121 11.28 -13.78 4.29
C ALA A 121 10.21 -14.21 3.30
N ALA A 122 9.16 -14.91 3.75
CA ALA A 122 8.09 -15.33 2.85
C ALA A 122 7.38 -14.14 2.17
N ILE A 123 7.19 -13.02 2.89
CA ILE A 123 6.62 -11.80 2.32
C ILE A 123 7.60 -11.15 1.33
N VAL A 124 8.88 -11.05 1.69
CA VAL A 124 9.90 -10.45 0.82
C VAL A 124 10.08 -11.26 -0.46
N ASP A 125 10.14 -12.60 -0.36
CA ASP A 125 10.26 -13.50 -1.50
C ASP A 125 9.07 -13.35 -2.46
N GLU A 126 7.85 -13.23 -1.94
CA GLU A 126 6.64 -13.00 -2.74
C GLU A 126 6.64 -11.64 -3.45
N ILE A 127 7.13 -10.58 -2.78
CA ILE A 127 7.24 -9.24 -3.39
C ILE A 127 8.30 -9.23 -4.49
N VAL A 128 9.44 -9.89 -4.25
CA VAL A 128 10.57 -9.94 -5.19
C VAL A 128 10.24 -10.80 -6.40
N SER A 129 9.49 -11.89 -6.25
CA SER A 129 9.07 -12.74 -7.37
C SER A 129 8.22 -11.97 -8.38
N HIS A 130 7.49 -10.94 -7.93
CA HIS A 130 6.66 -10.05 -8.75
C HIS A 130 7.30 -8.69 -9.06
N ARG A 131 8.62 -8.52 -8.91
CA ARG A 131 9.30 -7.20 -9.05
C ARG A 131 9.04 -6.45 -10.36
N THR A 132 8.72 -7.14 -11.46
CA THR A 132 8.34 -6.54 -12.76
C THR A 132 7.01 -5.81 -12.72
N GLU A 133 6.21 -6.10 -11.69
CA GLU A 133 4.78 -5.81 -11.64
C GLU A 133 4.45 -4.67 -10.68
N HIS A 134 5.46 -4.00 -10.09
CA HIS A 134 5.24 -2.89 -9.18
C HIS A 134 6.45 -1.96 -9.17
N ASP A 135 6.17 -0.71 -8.80
CA ASP A 135 7.16 0.37 -8.65
C ASP A 135 7.60 0.52 -7.17
N GLY A 136 6.94 -0.22 -6.27
CA GLY A 136 7.26 -0.20 -4.84
C GLY A 136 6.24 -0.91 -3.97
N VAL A 137 6.44 -0.78 -2.65
CA VAL A 137 5.67 -1.50 -1.63
C VAL A 137 4.94 -0.52 -0.71
N THR A 138 3.66 -0.76 -0.47
CA THR A 138 2.91 -0.05 0.58
C THR A 138 2.70 -0.96 1.78
N ILE A 139 3.05 -0.49 2.96
CA ILE A 139 2.74 -1.11 4.24
C ILE A 139 1.60 -0.34 4.88
N LEU A 140 0.44 -0.96 5.02
CA LEU A 140 -0.76 -0.34 5.60
C LEU A 140 -1.56 -1.37 6.41
N GLY A 141 -2.78 -1.02 6.82
CA GLY A 141 -3.76 -2.01 7.28
C GLY A 141 -4.35 -1.64 8.61
N GLY A 142 -4.28 -2.57 9.56
CA GLY A 142 -4.62 -2.30 10.95
C GLY A 142 -3.79 -1.12 11.47
N GLU A 143 -2.65 -1.38 12.09
CA GLU A 143 -1.67 -0.33 12.39
C GLU A 143 -0.26 -0.93 12.26
N PRO A 144 0.51 -0.59 11.20
CA PRO A 144 1.88 -1.08 11.05
C PRO A 144 2.76 -0.85 12.27
N PHE A 145 2.63 0.29 12.96
CA PHE A 145 3.44 0.62 14.13
C PHE A 145 3.00 -0.11 15.43
N ASP A 146 1.98 -0.96 15.38
CA ASP A 146 1.70 -1.94 16.45
C ASP A 146 2.56 -3.23 16.34
N GLN A 147 3.38 -3.33 15.28
CA GLN A 147 4.33 -4.43 15.03
C GLN A 147 5.69 -3.89 14.53
N PRO A 148 6.30 -2.90 15.22
CA PRO A 148 7.36 -2.08 14.65
C PRO A 148 8.65 -2.85 14.38
N GLU A 149 9.00 -3.87 15.18
CA GLU A 149 10.18 -4.71 14.92
C GLU A 149 10.06 -5.45 13.59
N SER A 150 8.90 -6.06 13.33
CA SER A 150 8.65 -6.80 12.10
C SER A 150 8.56 -5.89 10.88
N VAL A 151 7.98 -4.68 11.04
CA VAL A 151 7.94 -3.68 9.97
C VAL A 151 9.35 -3.13 9.69
N ALA A 152 10.18 -2.89 10.71
CA ALA A 152 11.57 -2.47 10.50
C ALA A 152 12.36 -3.54 9.72
N GLN A 153 12.12 -4.83 9.99
CA GLN A 153 12.72 -5.92 9.22
C GLN A 153 12.23 -5.98 7.77
N LEU A 154 10.94 -5.72 7.52
CA LEU A 154 10.42 -5.57 6.15
C LEU A 154 11.10 -4.41 5.43
N VAL A 155 11.16 -3.24 6.05
CA VAL A 155 11.79 -2.04 5.49
C VAL A 155 13.25 -2.31 5.18
N SER A 156 14.02 -2.85 6.12
CA SER A 156 15.44 -3.18 5.95
C SER A 156 15.69 -4.13 4.78
N ARG A 157 14.84 -5.15 4.62
CA ARG A 157 14.98 -6.12 3.53
C ARG A 157 14.49 -5.56 2.19
N LEU A 158 13.55 -4.60 2.17
CA LEU A 158 13.03 -4.02 0.94
C LEU A 158 13.83 -2.80 0.46
N SER A 159 14.47 -2.05 1.36
CA SER A 159 15.19 -0.80 1.04
C SER A 159 16.37 -1.01 0.11
N ASN A 160 17.04 -2.17 0.18
CA ASN A 160 18.19 -2.50 -0.66
C ASN A 160 17.81 -2.99 -2.07
N ARG A 161 16.55 -2.83 -2.50
CA ARG A 161 16.00 -3.45 -3.71
C ARG A 161 15.39 -2.44 -4.68
N ASP A 162 15.76 -1.16 -4.57
CA ASP A 162 15.27 -0.07 -5.42
C ASP A 162 13.73 0.05 -5.46
N LEU A 163 13.08 -0.24 -4.32
CA LEU A 163 11.62 -0.14 -4.16
C LEU A 163 11.28 1.10 -3.37
N HIS A 164 10.38 1.94 -3.90
CA HIS A 164 9.77 3.01 -3.11
C HIS A 164 8.92 2.39 -2.00
N ILE A 165 9.12 2.77 -0.74
CA ILE A 165 8.39 2.27 0.42
C ILE A 165 7.46 3.35 0.96
N THR A 166 6.17 3.04 0.96
CA THR A 166 5.13 3.88 1.57
C THR A 166 4.59 3.19 2.81
N VAL A 167 4.46 3.93 3.92
CA VAL A 167 3.83 3.43 5.14
C VAL A 167 2.64 4.31 5.50
N TYR A 168 1.50 3.69 5.79
CA TYR A 168 0.35 4.37 6.40
C TYR A 168 0.37 4.15 7.92
N SER A 169 0.03 5.18 8.68
CA SER A 169 -0.23 5.05 10.11
C SER A 169 -1.38 5.93 10.55
N GLY A 170 -2.17 5.44 11.50
CA GLY A 170 -3.12 6.26 12.22
C GLY A 170 -2.47 7.14 13.30
N TYR A 171 -1.20 6.89 13.64
CA TYR A 171 -0.41 7.82 14.45
C TYR A 171 0.12 8.97 13.60
N THR A 172 0.32 10.12 14.21
CA THR A 172 1.11 11.19 13.58
C THR A 172 2.60 10.92 13.74
N ILE A 173 3.45 11.46 12.85
CA ILE A 173 4.91 11.36 12.98
C ILE A 173 5.39 11.86 14.35
N ASP A 174 4.76 12.91 14.88
CA ASP A 174 5.09 13.48 16.19
C ASP A 174 4.82 12.46 17.31
N GLN A 175 3.70 11.74 17.24
CA GLN A 175 3.39 10.66 18.17
C GLN A 175 4.35 9.48 18.02
N LEU A 176 4.75 9.14 16.78
CA LEU A 176 5.70 8.06 16.50
C LEU A 176 7.09 8.38 17.07
N ILE A 177 7.61 9.59 16.84
CA ILE A 177 8.90 10.05 17.39
C ILE A 177 8.86 10.07 18.93
N GLN A 178 7.75 10.49 19.52
CA GLN A 178 7.60 10.52 20.98
C GLN A 178 7.65 9.14 21.63
N LYS A 179 7.36 8.05 20.90
CA LYS A 179 7.45 6.68 21.43
C LYS A 179 8.89 6.26 21.75
N ARG A 180 9.91 6.86 21.12
CA ARG A 180 11.34 6.56 21.31
C ARG A 180 11.65 5.05 21.21
N VAL A 181 11.07 4.41 20.19
CA VAL A 181 11.28 2.99 19.92
C VAL A 181 12.25 2.86 18.75
N PRO A 182 13.40 2.18 18.91
CA PRO A 182 14.43 2.11 17.86
C PRO A 182 13.94 1.58 16.52
N SER A 183 13.01 0.61 16.52
CA SER A 183 12.41 0.08 15.30
C SER A 183 11.53 1.09 14.57
N ILE A 184 10.82 1.96 15.31
CA ILE A 184 10.04 3.07 14.74
C ILE A 184 10.99 4.09 14.10
N ASP A 185 12.05 4.47 14.81
CA ASP A 185 13.05 5.42 14.29
C ASP A 185 13.72 4.87 13.02
N TYR A 186 14.02 3.57 12.99
CA TYR A 186 14.55 2.91 11.80
C TYR A 186 13.57 2.99 10.63
N ILE A 187 12.29 2.65 10.84
CA ILE A 187 11.26 2.75 9.79
C ILE A 187 11.19 4.17 9.26
N LEU A 188 11.05 5.17 10.13
CA LEU A 188 10.89 6.57 9.73
C LEU A 188 12.10 7.12 8.96
N THR A 189 13.28 6.53 9.11
CA THR A 189 14.51 6.98 8.44
C THR A 189 14.85 6.19 7.16
N HIS A 190 14.09 5.13 6.85
CA HIS A 190 14.36 4.22 5.73
C HIS A 190 13.15 3.99 4.80
N ILE A 191 12.11 4.83 4.91
CA ILE A 191 10.95 4.84 4.01
C ILE A 191 10.91 6.14 3.21
N ASP A 192 10.29 6.11 2.03
CA ASP A 192 10.21 7.26 1.14
C ASP A 192 9.00 8.15 1.44
N LEU A 193 7.91 7.53 1.94
CA LEU A 193 6.66 8.25 2.21
C LEU A 193 5.94 7.68 3.43
N LEU A 194 5.67 8.53 4.41
CA LEU A 194 4.70 8.28 5.48
C LEU A 194 3.40 9.03 5.17
N ILE A 195 2.27 8.32 5.23
CA ILE A 195 0.94 8.90 5.26
C ILE A 195 0.41 8.75 6.68
N ASP A 196 0.37 9.86 7.42
CA ASP A 196 0.16 9.84 8.86
C ASP A 196 -1.23 10.35 9.27
N GLY A 197 -1.63 10.03 10.51
CA GLY A 197 -2.86 10.50 11.14
C GLY A 197 -4.07 9.58 11.00
N PRO A 198 -4.98 9.59 12.00
CA PRO A 198 -6.11 8.66 12.03
C PRO A 198 -7.15 9.03 10.97
N PHE A 199 -7.97 8.05 10.58
CA PHE A 199 -9.14 8.34 9.76
C PHE A 199 -10.21 9.08 10.57
N ILE A 200 -10.66 10.22 10.04
CA ILE A 200 -11.72 11.04 10.64
C ILE A 200 -12.89 11.16 9.67
N VAL A 201 -14.01 10.50 10.00
CA VAL A 201 -15.19 10.41 9.14
C VAL A 201 -15.76 11.77 8.70
N SER A 202 -15.72 12.77 9.58
CA SER A 202 -16.21 14.12 9.28
C SER A 202 -15.32 14.87 8.28
N LEU A 203 -14.10 14.39 8.05
CA LEU A 203 -13.11 14.98 7.16
C LEU A 203 -12.85 14.13 5.89
N ARG A 204 -13.73 13.16 5.58
CA ARG A 204 -13.51 12.22 4.47
C ARG A 204 -13.61 12.80 3.05
N GLY A 205 -14.21 13.98 2.90
CA GLY A 205 -14.46 14.59 1.60
C GLY A 205 -13.25 15.39 1.12
N ASN A 206 -12.92 15.34 -0.18
CA ASN A 206 -11.82 16.11 -0.79
C ASN A 206 -10.47 15.95 -0.09
N SER A 207 -10.20 14.76 0.45
CA SER A 207 -8.95 14.43 1.14
C SER A 207 -7.74 14.42 0.21
N GLY A 208 -7.91 14.53 -1.11
CA GLY A 208 -6.84 14.37 -2.09
C GLY A 208 -6.43 12.91 -2.27
N GLU A 209 -5.35 12.69 -3.00
CA GLU A 209 -4.85 11.35 -3.30
C GLU A 209 -4.52 10.59 -2.02
N TYR A 210 -4.52 9.26 -2.07
CA TYR A 210 -3.94 8.38 -1.04
C TYR A 210 -4.36 8.64 0.43
N ARG A 211 -5.40 9.44 0.68
CA ARG A 211 -5.81 9.87 2.03
C ARG A 211 -7.29 9.61 2.20
N GLY A 212 -7.63 8.95 3.31
CA GLY A 212 -9.00 8.72 3.71
C GLY A 212 -9.66 9.98 4.29
N SER A 213 -8.90 10.87 4.93
CA SER A 213 -9.43 12.11 5.52
C SER A 213 -8.46 13.29 5.43
N GLN A 214 -8.98 14.52 5.36
CA GLN A 214 -8.19 15.74 5.14
C GLN A 214 -7.09 16.00 6.20
N ASN A 215 -7.24 15.45 7.41
CA ASN A 215 -6.23 15.59 8.47
C ASN A 215 -4.96 14.76 8.23
N GLN A 216 -4.99 13.79 7.32
CA GLN A 216 -3.84 12.96 7.04
C GLN A 216 -2.79 13.72 6.24
N ARG A 217 -1.51 13.49 6.49
CA ARG A 217 -0.42 14.27 5.88
C ARG A 217 0.50 13.37 5.08
N TYR A 218 1.06 13.93 4.02
CA TYR A 218 2.20 13.35 3.32
C TYR A 218 3.47 13.84 3.99
N ILE A 219 4.26 12.90 4.47
CA ILE A 219 5.53 13.21 5.07
C ILE A 219 6.55 12.39 4.29
N GLN A 220 7.32 13.09 3.47
CA GLN A 220 8.58 12.56 2.99
C GLN A 220 9.54 12.73 4.15
N PRO A 221 10.01 11.64 4.78
CA PRO A 221 10.99 11.77 5.83
C PRO A 221 12.18 12.55 5.29
N PRO A 222 12.75 13.50 6.06
CA PRO A 222 13.77 14.38 5.53
C PRO A 222 14.95 13.60 4.93
N ASP A 223 15.45 14.02 3.77
CA ASP A 223 16.75 13.59 3.21
C ASP A 223 17.90 13.72 4.26
N THR A 224 17.69 14.50 5.31
CA THR A 224 18.65 14.83 6.37
C THR A 224 19.00 13.70 7.33
N PHE A 225 18.44 12.49 7.19
CA PHE A 225 19.00 11.29 7.84
C PHE A 225 20.06 10.57 6.99
N LEU A 226 20.12 10.84 5.69
CA LEU A 226 21.04 10.21 4.73
C LEU A 226 22.44 10.86 4.69
N ASN A 227 22.63 12.02 5.34
CA ASN A 227 23.95 12.65 5.49
C ASN A 227 24.77 12.09 6.67
N ARG A 228 24.82 10.76 6.81
CA ARG A 228 25.79 10.06 7.67
C ARG A 228 26.61 9.05 6.87
N GLN A 229 27.31 9.55 5.85
CA GLN A 229 28.66 9.08 5.49
C GLN A 229 29.45 10.27 4.94
N GLN A 230 30.07 11.02 5.86
CA GLN A 230 31.48 11.37 5.71
C GLN A 230 32.30 10.21 6.26
#